data_AF-A0A7Y9J4Q8-F1
#
_entry.id   AF-A0A7Y9J4Q8-F1
#
_cell.length_a   1.000
_cell.length_b   1.000
_cell.length_c   1.000
_cell.angle_alpha   90.00
_cell.angle_beta   90.00
_cell.angle_gamma   90.00
#
_symmetry.space_group_name_H-M   'P 1'
#
loop_
_entity.id
_entity.type
_entity.pdbx_description
1 polymer ?
#
loop_
_entity_poly.entity_id
_entity_poly.type
_entity_poly.pdbx_seq_one_letter_code
_entity_poly.pdbx_strand_id
1 'polypeptide(L)'
;MTTTGRIGRPARRDGAAGLVQGLGVFSLALGTAEITAPGVIARLAGVRDAGPTSRATTVLYGVRELVHGAGILGGRRKATWVRTRIAGDVLDIATVLTGAARSGASPTRLGLTLAALAGVTATDVVAARRLSQEGDDGECGATAAITVNRSRGEAYRHWRDLEHLPEFMAHLRTVREDTSGRSHWEASGPAGTTVRWDAEMTTDREDEEISWRSVAGADVENAGTVRFRDAAGGRGTEIVVDLRYRPPGGSTGAAVAKLLGEEPNQQLRDDLRRFKQVLEIGEVVRSEGSPSGQSTRQQLAQRPAQPVA
;
A
#
# COMPACT_ATOMS: atom_id res chain seq x y z
N MET A 1 -5.15 -12.07 -37.19
CA MET A 1 -6.41 -11.93 -36.45
C MET A 1 -6.14 -12.25 -35.00
N THR A 2 -6.00 -11.21 -34.17
CA THR A 2 -5.60 -11.28 -32.77
C THR A 2 -6.86 -11.38 -31.91
N THR A 3 -7.12 -12.55 -31.32
CA THR A 3 -8.17 -12.71 -30.32
C THR A 3 -7.59 -12.38 -28.95
N THR A 4 -7.74 -11.12 -28.53
CA THR A 4 -7.52 -10.69 -27.16
C THR A 4 -8.60 -11.31 -26.28
N GLY A 5 -8.29 -12.43 -25.63
CA GLY A 5 -9.11 -13.00 -24.57
C GLY A 5 -9.15 -12.03 -23.38
N ARG A 6 -10.24 -11.27 -23.27
CA ARG A 6 -10.56 -10.46 -22.10
C ARG A 6 -10.77 -11.41 -20.92
N ILE A 7 -9.74 -11.56 -20.08
CA ILE A 7 -9.80 -12.29 -18.82
C ILE A 7 -10.98 -11.73 -18.01
N GLY A 8 -11.95 -12.58 -17.69
CA GLY A 8 -13.13 -12.22 -16.91
C GLY A 8 -12.70 -11.63 -15.56
N ARG A 9 -13.13 -10.39 -15.31
CA ARG A 9 -12.95 -9.70 -14.03
C ARG A 9 -13.72 -10.50 -12.96
N PRO A 10 -13.12 -10.90 -11.83
CA PRO A 10 -13.80 -11.76 -10.86
C PRO A 10 -14.98 -11.03 -10.21
N ALA A 11 -16.14 -11.69 -10.14
CA ALA A 11 -17.40 -11.21 -9.56
C ALA A 11 -17.31 -10.65 -8.11
N ARG A 12 -16.18 -10.88 -7.42
CA ARG A 12 -15.90 -10.35 -6.07
C ARG A 12 -15.71 -8.82 -6.05
N ARG A 13 -15.13 -8.22 -7.09
CA ARG A 13 -14.88 -6.76 -7.15
C ARG A 13 -16.18 -5.96 -7.24
N ASP A 14 -17.18 -6.50 -7.92
CA ASP A 14 -18.46 -5.81 -8.10
C ASP A 14 -19.27 -5.75 -6.79
N GLY A 15 -19.15 -6.78 -5.95
CA GLY A 15 -19.84 -6.86 -4.65
C GLY A 15 -19.28 -5.89 -3.60
N ALA A 16 -17.97 -5.66 -3.56
CA ALA A 16 -17.37 -4.71 -2.61
C ALA A 16 -17.65 -3.25 -3.01
N ALA A 17 -17.51 -2.93 -4.31
CA ALA A 17 -17.86 -1.62 -4.83
C ALA A 17 -19.34 -1.28 -4.60
N GLY A 18 -20.25 -2.23 -4.86
CA GLY A 18 -21.68 -2.07 -4.62
C GLY A 18 -22.02 -1.86 -3.14
N LEU A 19 -21.40 -2.61 -2.23
CA LEU A 19 -21.60 -2.45 -0.78
C LEU A 19 -21.16 -1.06 -0.29
N VAL A 20 -19.98 -0.61 -0.71
CA VAL A 20 -19.41 0.69 -0.29
C VAL A 20 -20.21 1.86 -0.87
N GLN A 21 -20.69 1.74 -2.11
CA GLN A 21 -21.58 2.74 -2.70
C GLN A 21 -22.93 2.79 -1.97
N GLY A 22 -23.49 1.63 -1.62
CA GLY A 22 -24.70 1.52 -0.80
C GLY A 22 -24.54 2.20 0.57
N LEU A 23 -23.41 1.97 1.25
CA LEU A 23 -23.09 2.64 2.51
C LEU A 23 -23.02 4.16 2.37
N GLY A 24 -22.36 4.66 1.32
CA GLY A 24 -22.29 6.10 1.06
C GLY A 24 -23.67 6.74 0.87
N VAL A 25 -24.55 6.11 0.08
CA VAL A 25 -25.93 6.59 -0.13
C VAL A 25 -26.76 6.50 1.15
N PHE A 26 -26.64 5.40 1.89
CA PHE A 26 -27.30 5.22 3.18
C PHE A 26 -26.93 6.32 4.17
N SER A 27 -25.63 6.66 4.26
CA SER A 27 -25.11 7.73 5.12
C SER A 27 -25.73 9.09 4.77
N LEU A 28 -25.83 9.39 3.46
CA LEU A 28 -26.44 10.64 3.00
C LEU A 28 -27.94 10.71 3.36
N ALA A 29 -28.66 9.61 3.18
CA ALA A 29 -30.08 9.53 3.49
C ALA A 29 -30.34 9.67 4.99
N LEU A 30 -29.59 8.95 5.82
CA LEU A 30 -29.72 9.01 7.27
C LEU A 30 -29.35 10.40 7.80
N GLY A 31 -28.24 10.97 7.34
CA GLY A 31 -27.80 12.29 7.77
C GLY A 31 -28.79 13.40 7.42
N THR A 32 -29.42 13.30 6.24
CA THR A 32 -30.51 14.21 5.85
C THR A 32 -31.70 14.08 6.80
N ALA A 33 -32.14 12.84 7.10
CA ALA A 33 -33.28 12.61 7.98
C ALA A 33 -33.04 13.12 9.41
N GLU A 34 -31.83 12.97 9.93
CA GLU A 34 -31.42 13.47 11.24
C GLU A 34 -31.40 15.00 11.33
N ILE A 35 -31.07 15.69 10.24
CA ILE A 35 -31.10 17.16 10.17
C ILE A 35 -32.53 17.67 10.01
N THR A 36 -33.33 17.07 9.13
CA THR A 36 -34.67 17.57 8.80
C THR A 36 -35.74 17.17 9.82
N ALA A 37 -35.56 16.02 10.48
CA ALA A 37 -36.54 15.46 11.41
C ALA A 37 -35.91 14.92 12.71
N PRO A 38 -35.06 15.69 13.41
CA PRO A 38 -34.30 15.19 14.57
C PRO A 38 -35.19 14.65 15.70
N GLY A 39 -36.34 15.29 15.94
CA GLY A 39 -37.29 14.83 16.96
C GLY A 39 -38.03 13.53 16.60
N VAL A 40 -38.13 13.17 15.32
CA VAL A 40 -38.68 11.87 14.90
C VAL A 40 -37.63 10.79 15.09
N ILE A 41 -36.38 11.04 14.65
CA ILE A 41 -35.28 10.09 14.80
C ILE A 41 -34.96 9.81 16.27
N ALA A 42 -34.88 10.85 17.11
CA ALA A 42 -34.66 10.69 18.54
C ALA A 42 -35.74 9.83 19.22
N ARG A 43 -37.01 9.97 18.82
CA ARG A 43 -38.12 9.16 19.33
C ARG A 43 -38.05 7.70 18.87
N LEU A 44 -37.65 7.47 17.62
CA LEU A 44 -37.40 6.12 17.08
C LEU A 44 -36.24 5.44 17.82
N ALA A 45 -35.19 6.18 18.16
CA ALA A 45 -34.07 5.74 18.98
C ALA A 45 -34.42 5.57 20.48
N GLY A 46 -35.68 5.81 20.87
CA GLY A 46 -36.17 5.58 22.23
C GLY A 46 -35.98 6.75 23.21
N VAL A 47 -35.53 7.92 22.74
CA VAL A 47 -35.44 9.14 23.55
C VAL A 47 -36.83 9.76 23.68
N ARG A 48 -37.42 9.70 24.86
CA ARG A 48 -38.80 10.16 25.12
C ARG A 48 -38.88 11.68 25.36
N ASP A 49 -37.84 12.27 25.95
CA ASP A 49 -37.74 13.71 26.20
C ASP A 49 -36.70 14.37 25.28
N ALA A 50 -37.07 14.57 24.01
CA ALA A 50 -36.23 15.23 23.01
C ALA A 50 -36.18 16.75 23.23
N GLY A 51 -35.53 17.17 24.32
CA GLY A 51 -35.22 18.56 24.61
C GLY A 51 -34.22 19.17 23.63
N PRO A 52 -33.91 20.48 23.74
CA PRO A 52 -33.05 21.20 22.81
C PRO A 52 -31.68 20.53 22.60
N THR A 53 -31.08 20.01 23.68
CA THR A 53 -29.78 19.33 23.65
C THR A 53 -29.83 18.03 22.85
N SER A 54 -30.85 17.19 23.03
CA SER A 54 -30.99 15.93 22.27
C SER A 54 -31.18 16.20 20.78
N ARG A 55 -31.95 17.25 20.42
CA ARG A 55 -32.13 17.64 19.01
C ARG A 55 -30.83 18.13 18.40
N ALA A 56 -30.06 18.96 19.13
CA ALA A 56 -28.76 19.42 18.67
C ALA A 56 -27.77 18.25 18.47
N THR A 57 -27.76 17.27 19.38
CA THR A 57 -26.96 16.05 19.25
C THR A 57 -27.35 15.24 18.01
N THR A 58 -28.65 15.03 17.76
CA THR A 58 -29.11 14.32 16.56
C THR A 58 -28.74 15.06 15.27
N VAL A 59 -28.86 16.39 15.23
CA VAL A 59 -28.44 17.19 14.06
C VAL A 59 -26.93 17.09 13.83
N LEU A 60 -26.12 17.07 14.91
CA LEU A 60 -24.67 16.92 14.82
C LEU A 60 -24.28 15.56 14.22
N TYR A 61 -24.96 14.48 14.61
CA TYR A 61 -24.79 13.18 13.96
C TYR A 61 -25.21 13.23 12.50
N GLY A 62 -26.31 13.92 12.18
CA GLY A 62 -26.75 14.05 10.80
C GLY A 62 -25.73 14.72 9.89
N VAL A 63 -25.11 15.81 10.36
CA VAL A 63 -24.00 16.47 9.64
C VAL A 63 -22.82 15.51 9.47
N ARG A 64 -22.47 14.76 10.51
CA ARG A 64 -21.39 13.77 10.47
C ARG A 64 -21.67 12.66 9.44
N GLU A 65 -22.89 12.15 9.37
CA GLU A 65 -23.29 11.12 8.41
C GLU A 65 -23.22 11.64 6.97
N LEU A 66 -23.61 12.90 6.72
CA LEU A 66 -23.46 13.54 5.41
C LEU A 66 -21.98 13.63 4.98
N VAL A 67 -21.09 14.04 5.89
CA VAL A 67 -19.65 14.14 5.63
C VAL A 67 -19.06 12.77 5.28
N HIS A 68 -19.41 11.73 6.02
CA HIS A 68 -18.97 10.37 5.72
C HIS A 68 -19.54 9.85 4.38
N GLY A 69 -20.81 10.10 4.10
CA GLY A 69 -21.45 9.73 2.83
C GLY A 69 -20.77 10.39 1.62
N ALA A 70 -20.52 11.70 1.70
CA ALA A 70 -19.80 12.45 0.68
C ALA A 70 -18.34 11.96 0.53
N GLY A 71 -17.67 11.68 1.66
CA GLY A 71 -16.30 11.15 1.68
C GLY A 71 -16.18 9.76 1.05
N ILE A 72 -17.17 8.88 1.24
CA ILE A 72 -17.18 7.54 0.65
C ILE A 72 -17.47 7.58 -0.86
N LEU A 73 -18.40 8.43 -1.28
CA LEU A 73 -18.82 8.51 -2.68
C LEU A 73 -17.82 9.30 -3.55
N GLY A 74 -17.27 10.39 -3.03
CA GLY A 74 -16.37 11.29 -3.77
C GLY A 74 -14.89 11.21 -3.38
N GLY A 75 -14.55 10.60 -2.25
CA GLY A 75 -13.18 10.60 -1.72
C GLY A 75 -12.26 9.57 -2.37
N ARG A 76 -10.99 9.95 -2.56
CA ARG A 76 -9.92 9.06 -3.06
C ARG A 76 -9.50 7.97 -2.06
N ARG A 77 -9.82 8.12 -0.77
CA ARG A 77 -9.45 7.21 0.33
C ARG A 77 -10.67 6.59 1.01
N LYS A 78 -11.46 5.82 0.25
CA LYS A 78 -12.73 5.23 0.73
C LYS A 78 -12.57 4.40 2.01
N ALA A 79 -11.50 3.61 2.12
CA ALA A 79 -11.22 2.80 3.32
C ALA A 79 -11.03 3.63 4.59
N THR A 80 -10.40 4.81 4.47
CA THR A 80 -10.24 5.74 5.60
C THR A 80 -11.60 6.27 6.06
N TRP A 81 -12.46 6.68 5.12
CA TRP A 81 -13.81 7.18 5.43
C TRP A 81 -14.72 6.11 6.03
N VAL A 82 -14.63 4.85 5.60
CA VAL A 82 -15.39 3.76 6.22
C VAL A 82 -14.89 3.48 7.65
N ARG A 83 -13.59 3.56 7.92
CA ARG A 83 -13.05 3.38 9.28
C ARG A 83 -13.48 4.48 10.25
N THR A 84 -13.57 5.73 9.78
CA THR A 84 -14.07 6.82 10.63
C THR A 84 -15.55 6.67 10.96
N ARG A 85 -16.36 6.02 10.09
CA ARG A 85 -17.74 5.63 10.41
C ARG A 85 -17.83 4.62 11.55
N ILE A 86 -16.98 3.59 11.54
CA ILE A 86 -16.93 2.60 12.64
C ILE A 86 -16.67 3.28 13.99
N ALA A 87 -15.76 4.26 14.02
CA ALA A 87 -15.52 5.06 15.22
C ALA A 87 -16.74 5.92 15.62
N GLY A 88 -17.48 6.41 14.61
CA GLY A 88 -18.75 7.11 14.79
C GLY A 88 -19.82 6.22 15.44
N ASP A 89 -19.98 4.98 14.98
CA ASP A 89 -20.97 4.05 15.54
C ASP A 89 -20.69 3.75 17.03
N VAL A 90 -19.43 3.66 17.43
CA VAL A 90 -19.04 3.49 18.84
C VAL A 90 -19.54 4.68 19.69
N LEU A 91 -19.40 5.90 19.17
CA LEU A 91 -19.89 7.10 19.82
C LEU A 91 -21.42 7.12 19.91
N ASP A 92 -22.11 6.63 18.89
CA ASP A 92 -23.57 6.58 18.85
C ASP A 92 -24.13 5.57 19.85
N ILE A 93 -23.52 4.38 19.91
CA ILE A 93 -23.83 3.35 20.91
C ILE A 93 -23.61 3.90 22.31
N ALA A 94 -22.47 4.55 22.57
CA ALA A 94 -22.18 5.15 23.87
C ALA A 94 -23.21 6.21 24.25
N THR A 95 -23.66 7.01 23.29
CA THR A 95 -24.64 8.07 23.51
C THR A 95 -26.04 7.51 23.78
N VAL A 96 -26.46 6.47 23.05
CA VAL A 96 -27.72 5.77 23.29
C VAL A 96 -27.74 5.09 24.66
N LEU A 97 -26.66 4.41 25.04
CA LEU A 97 -26.53 3.76 26.36
C LEU A 97 -26.57 4.78 27.50
N THR A 98 -25.80 5.86 27.37
CA THR A 98 -25.74 6.90 28.40
C THR A 98 -27.05 7.70 28.48
N GLY A 99 -27.70 7.95 27.34
CA GLY A 99 -29.02 8.57 27.27
C GLY A 99 -30.12 7.70 27.89
N ALA A 100 -30.09 6.40 27.64
CA ALA A 100 -31.03 5.44 28.21
C ALA A 100 -30.92 5.35 29.74
N ALA A 101 -29.70 5.36 30.27
CA ALA A 101 -29.43 5.36 31.72
C ALA A 101 -30.00 6.60 32.44
N ARG A 102 -30.14 7.74 31.74
CA ARG A 102 -30.64 8.99 32.31
C ARG A 102 -32.15 9.19 32.15
N SER A 103 -32.79 8.52 31.19
CA SER A 103 -34.13 8.86 30.70
C SER A 103 -35.20 7.77 30.93
N GLY A 104 -34.85 6.65 31.58
CA GLY A 104 -35.79 5.55 31.82
C GLY A 104 -36.34 4.94 30.52
N ALA A 105 -35.46 4.70 29.54
CA ALA A 105 -35.83 4.22 28.21
C ALA A 105 -36.48 2.82 28.26
N SER A 106 -37.38 2.54 27.30
CA SER A 106 -37.97 1.20 27.13
C SER A 106 -36.87 0.18 26.80
N PRO A 107 -36.75 -0.93 27.55
CA PRO A 107 -35.76 -1.97 27.29
C PRO A 107 -35.85 -2.53 25.86
N THR A 108 -37.07 -2.68 25.34
CA THR A 108 -37.32 -3.17 23.98
C THR A 108 -36.82 -2.18 22.91
N ARG A 109 -37.10 -0.88 23.05
CA ARG A 109 -36.68 0.13 22.06
C ARG A 109 -35.17 0.37 22.10
N LEU A 110 -34.58 0.33 23.29
CA LEU A 110 -33.14 0.36 23.47
C LEU A 110 -32.48 -0.85 22.79
N GLY A 111 -33.01 -2.05 23.03
CA GLY A 111 -32.52 -3.28 22.39
C GLY A 111 -32.57 -3.23 20.86
N LEU A 112 -33.68 -2.74 20.29
CA LEU A 112 -33.81 -2.56 18.84
C LEU A 112 -32.82 -1.53 18.28
N THR A 113 -32.62 -0.41 18.97
CA THR A 113 -31.69 0.65 18.55
C THR A 113 -30.24 0.14 18.57
N LEU A 114 -29.84 -0.54 19.64
CA LEU A 114 -28.52 -1.15 19.77
C LEU A 114 -28.29 -2.25 18.73
N ALA A 115 -29.30 -3.07 18.44
CA ALA A 115 -29.21 -4.09 17.41
C ALA A 115 -29.03 -3.48 16.00
N ALA A 116 -29.76 -2.40 15.70
CA ALA A 116 -29.60 -1.67 14.45
C ALA A 116 -28.19 -1.07 14.30
N LEU A 117 -27.69 -0.40 15.34
CA LEU A 117 -26.32 0.14 15.36
C LEU A 117 -25.28 -0.97 15.19
N ALA A 118 -25.41 -2.09 15.91
CA ALA A 118 -24.51 -3.23 15.77
C ALA A 118 -24.51 -3.82 14.36
N GLY A 119 -25.67 -3.85 13.69
CA GLY A 119 -25.80 -4.28 12.30
C GLY A 119 -25.07 -3.35 11.32
N VAL A 120 -25.20 -2.03 11.50
CA VAL A 120 -24.47 -1.03 10.70
C VAL A 120 -22.96 -1.17 10.93
N THR A 121 -22.52 -1.26 12.19
CA THR A 121 -21.11 -1.44 12.53
C THR A 121 -20.53 -2.72 11.93
N ALA A 122 -21.26 -3.83 11.99
CA ALA A 122 -20.83 -5.09 11.38
C ALA A 122 -20.66 -4.93 9.86
N THR A 123 -21.59 -4.22 9.21
CA THR A 123 -21.53 -3.93 7.78
C THR A 123 -20.34 -3.04 7.43
N ASP A 124 -20.09 -1.98 8.21
CA ASP A 124 -18.95 -1.08 8.04
C ASP A 124 -17.62 -1.80 8.29
N VAL A 125 -17.54 -2.70 9.27
CA VAL A 125 -16.37 -3.56 9.51
C VAL A 125 -16.13 -4.50 8.32
N VAL A 126 -17.17 -5.13 7.78
CA VAL A 126 -17.05 -5.99 6.59
C VAL A 126 -16.60 -5.18 5.38
N ALA A 127 -17.17 -4.00 5.15
CA ALA A 127 -16.77 -3.11 4.06
C ALA A 127 -15.33 -2.61 4.23
N ALA A 128 -14.93 -2.20 5.44
CA ALA A 128 -13.56 -1.79 5.74
C ALA A 128 -12.57 -2.93 5.53
N ARG A 129 -12.92 -4.17 5.93
CA ARG A 129 -12.08 -5.36 5.69
C ARG A 129 -11.94 -5.67 4.20
N ARG A 130 -13.04 -5.62 3.44
CA ARG A 130 -13.01 -5.82 1.98
C ARG A 130 -12.21 -4.74 1.26
N LEU A 131 -12.40 -3.47 1.62
CA LEU A 131 -11.61 -2.36 1.08
C LEU A 131 -10.14 -2.43 1.48
N SER A 132 -9.85 -2.94 2.68
CA SER A 132 -8.47 -3.19 3.10
C SER A 132 -7.88 -4.34 2.27
N GLN A 133 -8.63 -5.41 2.00
CA GLN A 133 -8.19 -6.51 1.14
C GLN A 133 -8.04 -6.11 -0.34
N GLU A 134 -8.76 -5.11 -0.83
CA GLU A 134 -8.67 -4.60 -2.22
C GLU A 134 -7.61 -3.51 -2.41
N GLY A 135 -7.27 -2.79 -1.35
CA GLY A 135 -6.21 -1.76 -1.37
C GLY A 135 -4.86 -2.27 -0.88
N ASP A 136 -4.79 -3.52 -0.45
CA ASP A 136 -3.66 -4.16 0.19
C ASP A 136 -3.45 -5.53 -0.47
N ASP A 137 -3.15 -5.51 -1.77
CA ASP A 137 -2.75 -6.72 -2.51
C ASP A 137 -1.38 -7.24 -2.04
N GLY A 138 -0.84 -6.81 -0.89
CA GLY A 138 0.52 -7.18 -0.48
C GLY A 138 1.63 -6.61 -1.36
N GLU A 139 1.31 -5.92 -2.45
CA GLU A 139 2.27 -5.52 -3.47
C GLU A 139 3.00 -4.24 -3.04
N CYS A 140 4.28 -4.39 -2.73
CA CYS A 140 5.22 -3.29 -2.53
C CYS A 140 5.78 -2.86 -3.88
N GLY A 141 5.92 -1.56 -4.10
CA GLY A 141 6.51 -1.00 -5.30
C GLY A 141 7.66 -0.04 -5.00
N ALA A 142 8.66 -0.02 -5.87
CA ALA A 142 9.75 0.95 -5.85
C ALA A 142 9.97 1.53 -7.25
N THR A 143 10.05 2.85 -7.35
CA THR A 143 10.37 3.55 -8.60
C THR A 143 11.52 4.52 -8.36
N ALA A 144 12.54 4.47 -9.22
CA ALA A 144 13.65 5.40 -9.19
C ALA A 144 14.20 5.64 -10.59
N ALA A 145 14.95 6.72 -10.75
CA ALA A 145 15.64 7.05 -11.98
C ALA A 145 17.07 7.53 -11.70
N ILE A 146 17.97 7.29 -12.65
CA ILE A 146 19.35 7.78 -12.61
C ILE A 146 19.80 8.18 -14.02
N THR A 147 20.63 9.21 -14.12
CA THR A 147 21.30 9.57 -15.38
C THR A 147 22.74 9.04 -15.37
N VAL A 148 23.11 8.29 -16.40
CA VAL A 148 24.46 7.78 -16.64
C VAL A 148 25.08 8.42 -17.88
N ASN A 149 26.36 8.75 -17.83
CA ASN A 149 27.15 9.32 -18.92
C ASN A 149 27.71 8.21 -19.82
N ARG A 150 26.79 7.40 -20.34
CA ARG A 150 27.03 6.32 -21.31
C ARG A 150 25.90 6.26 -22.33
N SER A 151 26.17 5.63 -23.47
CA SER A 151 25.16 5.43 -24.50
C SER A 151 24.04 4.48 -24.02
N ARG A 152 22.86 4.58 -24.63
CA ARG A 152 21.73 3.70 -24.32
C ARG A 152 22.10 2.24 -24.50
N GLY A 153 22.81 1.89 -25.56
CA GLY A 153 23.21 0.51 -25.82
C GLY A 153 24.31 -0.03 -24.92
N GLU A 154 25.17 0.80 -24.35
CA GLU A 154 26.06 0.35 -23.26
C GLU A 154 25.27 0.08 -21.98
N ALA A 155 24.40 1.01 -21.58
CA ALA A 155 23.59 0.85 -20.37
C ALA A 155 22.63 -0.37 -20.47
N TYR A 156 21.99 -0.54 -21.62
CA TYR A 156 21.08 -1.65 -21.90
C TYR A 156 21.83 -2.99 -21.88
N ARG A 157 22.95 -3.13 -22.61
CA ARG A 157 23.72 -4.38 -22.62
C ARG A 157 24.25 -4.76 -21.26
N HIS A 158 24.72 -3.79 -20.48
CA HIS A 158 25.21 -4.05 -19.13
C HIS A 158 24.10 -4.47 -18.17
N TRP A 159 22.89 -3.89 -18.31
CA TRP A 159 21.73 -4.34 -17.53
C TRP A 159 21.20 -5.70 -17.99
N ARG A 160 21.22 -5.98 -19.30
CA ARG A 160 20.70 -7.21 -19.91
C ARG A 160 21.47 -8.45 -19.47
N ASP A 161 22.72 -8.29 -19.07
CA ASP A 161 23.51 -9.34 -18.43
C ASP A 161 23.05 -9.53 -16.97
N LEU A 162 22.00 -10.35 -16.81
CA LEU A 162 21.28 -10.46 -15.53
C LEU A 162 22.17 -11.04 -14.42
N GLU A 163 23.18 -11.84 -14.77
CA GLU A 163 24.08 -12.49 -13.80
C GLU A 163 24.97 -11.49 -13.06
N HIS A 164 25.15 -10.28 -13.61
CA HIS A 164 25.91 -9.18 -13.00
C HIS A 164 25.06 -8.24 -12.15
N LEU A 165 23.73 -8.40 -12.11
CA LEU A 165 22.86 -7.57 -11.25
C LEU A 165 23.29 -7.58 -9.76
N PRO A 166 23.73 -8.70 -9.15
CA PRO A 166 24.19 -8.72 -7.75
C PRO A 166 25.39 -7.81 -7.45
N GLU A 167 26.13 -7.35 -8.47
CA GLU A 167 27.28 -6.45 -8.28
C GLU A 167 26.86 -5.06 -7.82
N PHE A 168 25.66 -4.63 -8.20
CA PHE A 168 25.12 -3.31 -7.86
C PHE A 168 23.76 -3.34 -7.16
N MET A 169 22.99 -4.43 -7.24
CA MET A 169 21.73 -4.64 -6.52
C MET A 169 21.98 -5.42 -5.23
N ALA A 170 22.27 -4.72 -4.13
CA ALA A 170 22.83 -5.31 -2.90
C ALA A 170 21.90 -6.32 -2.20
N HIS A 171 20.61 -6.30 -2.52
CA HIS A 171 19.62 -7.24 -1.98
C HIS A 171 19.62 -8.59 -2.72
N LEU A 172 20.12 -8.63 -3.96
CA LEU A 172 20.28 -9.86 -4.73
C LEU A 172 21.57 -10.56 -4.32
N ARG A 173 21.49 -11.88 -4.19
CA ARG A 173 22.64 -12.74 -3.90
C ARG A 173 23.19 -13.38 -5.17
N THR A 174 22.31 -13.95 -5.97
CA THR A 174 22.66 -14.60 -7.23
C THR A 174 21.51 -14.47 -8.21
N VAL A 175 21.84 -14.28 -9.48
CA VAL A 175 20.93 -14.42 -10.61
C VAL A 175 21.63 -15.33 -11.62
N ARG A 176 20.92 -16.32 -12.15
CA ARG A 176 21.44 -17.25 -13.17
C ARG A 176 20.46 -17.36 -14.31
N GLU A 177 20.91 -17.21 -15.54
CA GLU A 177 20.07 -17.48 -16.71
C GLU A 177 20.20 -18.95 -17.13
N ASP A 178 19.08 -19.57 -17.50
CA ASP A 178 19.07 -20.90 -18.07
C ASP A 178 18.94 -20.87 -19.60
N THR A 179 19.17 -22.02 -20.24
CA THR A 179 19.08 -22.14 -21.70
C THR A 179 17.65 -22.04 -22.24
N SER A 180 16.65 -22.02 -21.36
CA SER A 180 15.22 -21.90 -21.71
C SER A 180 14.73 -20.45 -21.75
N GLY A 181 15.60 -19.48 -21.42
CA GLY A 181 15.25 -18.06 -21.35
C GLY A 181 14.57 -17.67 -20.03
N ARG A 182 14.64 -18.54 -19.00
CA ARG A 182 14.27 -18.21 -17.63
C ARG A 182 15.50 -17.84 -16.83
N SER A 183 15.27 -17.14 -15.73
CA SER A 183 16.32 -16.79 -14.78
C SER A 183 15.94 -17.21 -13.37
N HIS A 184 16.91 -17.72 -12.62
CA HIS A 184 16.78 -18.16 -11.23
C HIS A 184 17.40 -17.11 -10.31
N TRP A 185 16.62 -16.56 -9.40
CA TRP A 185 17.01 -15.45 -8.54
C TRP A 185 17.03 -15.89 -7.07
N GLU A 186 18.03 -15.41 -6.33
CA GLU A 186 18.11 -15.53 -4.89
C GLU A 186 18.33 -14.14 -4.27
N ALA A 187 17.54 -13.76 -3.28
CA ALA A 187 17.66 -12.48 -2.58
C ALA A 187 17.60 -12.63 -1.06
N SER A 188 18.16 -11.64 -0.37
CA SER A 188 18.10 -11.54 1.08
C SER A 188 16.74 -11.01 1.52
N GLY A 189 16.02 -11.79 2.31
CA GLY A 189 14.72 -11.45 2.87
C GLY A 189 14.79 -10.91 4.31
N PRO A 190 13.64 -10.51 4.89
CA PRO A 190 13.54 -10.05 6.27
C PRO A 190 14.10 -11.07 7.26
N ALA A 191 14.63 -10.59 8.38
CA ALA A 191 15.19 -11.42 9.45
C ALA A 191 16.32 -12.38 8.99
N GLY A 192 17.05 -12.05 7.93
CA GLY A 192 18.14 -12.87 7.41
C GLY A 192 17.68 -14.11 6.62
N THR A 193 16.38 -14.18 6.29
CA THR A 193 15.83 -15.24 5.44
C THR A 193 16.38 -15.12 4.02
N THR A 194 16.29 -16.20 3.26
CA THR A 194 16.68 -16.24 1.85
C THR A 194 15.46 -16.58 1.03
N VAL A 195 15.17 -15.77 0.02
CA VAL A 195 14.01 -15.92 -0.86
C VAL A 195 14.52 -16.29 -2.25
N ARG A 196 13.81 -17.21 -2.92
CA ARG A 196 14.13 -17.68 -4.25
C ARG A 196 12.91 -17.64 -5.15
N TRP A 197 13.10 -17.32 -6.42
CA TRP A 197 12.07 -17.39 -7.43
C TRP A 197 12.69 -17.56 -8.81
N ASP A 198 11.88 -18.08 -9.73
CA ASP A 198 12.20 -18.09 -11.15
C ASP A 198 11.48 -16.93 -11.83
N ALA A 199 12.10 -16.31 -12.81
CA ALA A 199 11.55 -15.23 -13.60
C ALA A 199 11.70 -15.49 -15.10
N GLU A 200 10.81 -14.88 -15.87
CA GLU A 200 10.84 -14.89 -17.34
C GLU A 200 10.85 -13.46 -17.87
N MET A 201 11.61 -13.27 -18.94
CA MET A 201 11.62 -12.01 -19.69
C MET A 201 10.29 -11.85 -20.42
N THR A 202 9.64 -10.71 -20.25
CA THR A 202 8.37 -10.37 -20.91
C THR A 202 8.53 -9.34 -22.01
N THR A 203 9.57 -8.51 -21.94
CA THR A 203 9.93 -7.54 -22.98
C THR A 203 11.44 -7.42 -23.01
N ASP A 204 12.00 -7.53 -24.21
CA ASP A 204 13.41 -7.30 -24.48
C ASP A 204 13.49 -6.46 -25.76
N ARG A 205 13.47 -5.14 -25.59
CA ARG A 205 13.57 -4.16 -26.69
C ARG A 205 14.93 -3.50 -26.59
N GLU A 206 15.77 -3.80 -27.56
CA GLU A 206 17.14 -3.30 -27.64
C GLU A 206 17.21 -1.79 -27.40
N ASP A 207 18.09 -1.39 -26.49
CA ASP A 207 18.36 -0.02 -26.08
C ASP A 207 17.16 0.76 -25.50
N GLU A 208 16.00 0.14 -25.32
CA GLU A 208 14.74 0.80 -24.96
C GLU A 208 14.16 0.31 -23.63
N GLU A 209 13.95 -1.00 -23.51
CA GLU A 209 13.22 -1.56 -22.38
C GLU A 209 13.56 -3.02 -22.10
N ILE A 210 13.74 -3.34 -20.83
CA ILE A 210 13.82 -4.71 -20.30
C ILE A 210 12.70 -4.86 -19.28
N SER A 211 11.81 -5.84 -19.46
CA SER A 211 10.77 -6.16 -18.48
C SER A 211 10.74 -7.65 -18.17
N TRP A 212 10.57 -8.00 -16.91
CA TRP A 212 10.49 -9.38 -16.43
C TRP A 212 9.34 -9.56 -15.43
N ARG A 213 8.96 -10.83 -15.22
CA ARG A 213 8.05 -11.23 -14.14
C ARG A 213 8.45 -12.58 -13.58
N SER A 214 8.17 -12.80 -12.29
CA SER A 214 8.24 -14.13 -11.69
C SER A 214 7.30 -15.11 -12.40
N VAL A 215 7.69 -16.38 -12.46
CA VAL A 215 6.83 -17.45 -12.96
C VAL A 215 5.63 -17.68 -12.04
N ALA A 216 4.55 -18.25 -12.60
CA ALA A 216 3.35 -18.55 -11.82
C ALA A 216 3.66 -19.53 -10.68
N GLY A 217 3.22 -19.19 -9.46
CA GLY A 217 3.43 -20.02 -8.27
C GLY A 217 4.78 -19.80 -7.55
N ALA A 218 5.55 -18.78 -7.93
CA ALA A 218 6.75 -18.40 -7.19
C ALA A 218 6.45 -17.98 -5.74
N ASP A 219 7.36 -18.29 -4.82
CA ASP A 219 7.25 -17.91 -3.39
C ASP A 219 7.18 -16.40 -3.18
N VAL A 220 7.76 -15.64 -4.12
CA VAL A 220 7.61 -14.19 -4.23
C VAL A 220 7.19 -13.85 -5.65
N GLU A 221 5.98 -13.32 -5.77
CA GLU A 221 5.53 -12.69 -7.00
C GLU A 221 6.27 -11.37 -7.17
N ASN A 222 6.99 -11.21 -8.27
CA ASN A 222 7.66 -9.96 -8.62
C ASN A 222 7.56 -9.62 -10.10
N ALA A 223 7.72 -8.35 -10.41
CA ALA A 223 7.85 -7.84 -11.76
C ALA A 223 8.73 -6.60 -11.74
N GLY A 224 9.46 -6.40 -12.83
CA GLY A 224 10.27 -5.21 -12.99
C GLY A 224 10.30 -4.75 -14.42
N THR A 225 10.47 -3.44 -14.60
CA THR A 225 10.70 -2.80 -15.88
C THR A 225 11.81 -1.79 -15.75
N VAL A 226 12.74 -1.82 -16.70
CA VAL A 226 13.86 -0.87 -16.82
C VAL A 226 13.74 -0.23 -18.18
N ARG A 227 13.69 1.10 -18.22
CA ARG A 227 13.60 1.87 -19.46
C ARG A 227 14.82 2.75 -19.63
N PHE A 228 15.30 2.80 -20.86
CA PHE A 228 16.48 3.56 -21.26
C PHE A 228 16.04 4.68 -22.20
N ARG A 229 16.36 5.92 -21.86
CA ARG A 229 15.99 7.11 -22.64
C ARG A 229 17.18 8.03 -22.77
N ASP A 230 17.21 8.84 -23.82
CA ASP A 230 18.23 9.88 -23.92
C ASP A 230 18.03 10.92 -22.81
N ALA A 231 19.10 11.20 -22.08
CA ALA A 231 19.07 12.20 -21.02
C ALA A 231 19.07 13.61 -21.61
N ALA A 232 18.28 14.49 -21.00
CA ALA A 232 18.23 15.90 -21.40
C ALA A 232 19.62 16.55 -21.37
N GLY A 233 19.90 17.36 -22.40
CA GLY A 233 21.15 18.11 -22.53
C GLY A 233 22.36 17.27 -22.94
N GLY A 234 22.16 16.11 -23.57
CA GLY A 234 23.26 15.27 -24.07
C GLY A 234 24.09 14.62 -22.95
N ARG A 235 23.49 14.42 -21.77
CA ARG A 235 24.18 13.90 -20.57
C ARG A 235 24.27 12.36 -20.52
N GLY A 236 24.10 11.70 -21.67
CA GLY A 236 24.04 10.24 -21.79
C GLY A 236 22.61 9.70 -21.70
N THR A 237 22.38 8.74 -20.82
CA THR A 237 21.15 7.94 -20.73
C THR A 237 20.45 8.15 -19.39
N GLU A 238 19.14 8.42 -19.41
CA GLU A 238 18.26 8.30 -18.25
C GLU A 238 17.72 6.87 -18.17
N ILE A 239 17.93 6.24 -17.02
CA ILE A 239 17.46 4.89 -16.71
C ILE A 239 16.36 5.02 -15.67
N VAL A 240 15.17 4.52 -15.99
CA VAL A 240 14.01 4.51 -15.09
C VAL A 240 13.68 3.08 -14.75
N VAL A 241 13.64 2.75 -13.47
CA VAL A 241 13.33 1.42 -12.97
C VAL A 241 12.06 1.45 -12.15
N ASP A 242 11.13 0.57 -12.50
CA ASP A 242 9.91 0.27 -11.76
C ASP A 242 9.97 -1.18 -11.30
N LEU A 243 9.96 -1.41 -9.99
CA LEU A 243 9.90 -2.73 -9.37
C LEU A 243 8.60 -2.90 -8.61
N ARG A 244 8.02 -4.09 -8.68
CA ARG A 244 6.86 -4.51 -7.89
C ARG A 244 7.09 -5.90 -7.36
N TYR A 245 6.73 -6.14 -6.11
CA TYR A 245 6.86 -7.45 -5.49
C TYR A 245 5.85 -7.63 -4.37
N ARG A 246 5.47 -8.89 -4.11
CA ARG A 246 4.65 -9.27 -2.96
C ARG A 246 5.53 -10.06 -1.99
N PRO A 247 5.82 -9.54 -0.79
CA PRO A 247 6.62 -10.28 0.18
C PRO A 247 5.84 -11.50 0.70
N PRO A 248 6.55 -12.56 1.13
CA PRO A 248 5.93 -13.74 1.71
C PRO A 248 5.06 -13.36 2.93
N GLY A 249 3.83 -13.89 2.99
CA GLY A 249 2.90 -13.61 4.10
C GLY A 249 2.03 -12.36 3.95
N GLY A 250 2.13 -11.64 2.82
CA GLY A 250 1.29 -10.47 2.51
C GLY A 250 1.58 -9.24 3.38
N SER A 251 0.91 -8.14 3.06
CA SER A 251 1.06 -6.80 3.68
C SER A 251 0.49 -6.66 5.10
N THR A 252 -0.05 -7.73 5.68
CA THR A 252 -0.41 -7.78 7.12
C THR A 252 0.79 -7.47 8.04
N GLY A 253 2.00 -7.40 7.49
CA GLY A 253 3.23 -6.93 8.12
C GLY A 253 3.65 -5.49 7.76
N ALA A 254 2.75 -4.57 7.39
CA ALA A 254 3.14 -3.17 7.13
C ALA A 254 3.85 -2.47 8.33
N ALA A 255 3.65 -2.98 9.55
CA ALA A 255 4.44 -2.60 10.71
C ALA A 255 5.86 -3.20 10.68
N VAL A 256 6.05 -4.41 10.14
CA VAL A 256 7.33 -5.11 10.05
C VAL A 256 8.22 -4.54 8.94
N ALA A 257 7.67 -4.16 7.78
CA ALA A 257 8.45 -3.56 6.69
C ALA A 257 9.02 -2.17 7.04
N LYS A 258 8.29 -1.36 7.82
CA LYS A 258 8.76 -0.03 8.26
C LYS A 258 9.66 -0.07 9.49
N LEU A 259 9.54 -1.10 10.34
CA LEU A 259 10.37 -1.27 11.54
C LEU A 259 11.70 -1.99 11.27
N LEU A 260 11.84 -2.67 10.12
CA LEU A 260 13.06 -3.41 9.74
C LEU A 260 13.96 -2.69 8.72
N GLY A 261 13.68 -1.42 8.44
CA GLY A 261 14.69 -0.47 7.95
C GLY A 261 15.11 -0.64 6.50
N GLU A 262 14.28 -0.13 5.58
CA GLU A 262 14.65 0.81 4.52
C GLU A 262 13.41 1.11 3.66
N GLU A 263 13.23 2.37 3.25
CA GLU A 263 12.18 2.73 2.29
C GLU A 263 12.55 2.09 0.93
N PRO A 264 11.69 1.25 0.31
CA PRO A 264 12.04 0.53 -0.93
C PRO A 264 12.58 1.41 -2.06
N ASN A 265 12.08 2.65 -2.18
CA ASN A 265 12.59 3.60 -3.17
C ASN A 265 14.02 4.07 -2.87
N GLN A 266 14.43 4.15 -1.60
CA GLN A 266 15.80 4.52 -1.25
C GLN A 266 16.76 3.40 -1.62
N GLN A 267 16.43 2.16 -1.28
CA GLN A 267 17.25 1.00 -1.65
C GLN A 267 17.45 0.94 -3.17
N LEU A 268 16.38 1.11 -3.95
CA LEU A 268 16.48 1.16 -5.41
C LEU A 268 17.31 2.35 -5.90
N ARG A 269 17.19 3.54 -5.29
CA ARG A 269 18.05 4.69 -5.62
C ARG A 269 19.53 4.39 -5.36
N ASP A 270 19.84 3.71 -4.27
CA ASP A 270 21.21 3.35 -3.93
C ASP A 270 21.77 2.25 -4.85
N ASP A 271 20.94 1.27 -5.23
CA ASP A 271 21.29 0.29 -6.27
C ASP A 271 21.61 0.97 -7.61
N LEU A 272 20.80 1.95 -8.02
CA LEU A 272 21.03 2.72 -9.25
C LEU A 272 22.27 3.61 -9.19
N ARG A 273 22.64 4.13 -8.02
CA ARG A 273 23.91 4.85 -7.83
C ARG A 273 25.11 3.92 -7.98
N ARG A 274 25.03 2.70 -7.42
CA ARG A 274 26.07 1.68 -7.62
C ARG A 274 26.17 1.29 -9.10
N PHE A 275 25.03 1.08 -9.76
CA PHE A 275 25.00 0.81 -11.20
C PHE A 275 25.73 1.89 -12.00
N LYS A 276 25.43 3.16 -11.72
CA LYS A 276 26.14 4.29 -12.36
C LYS A 276 27.65 4.21 -12.16
N GLN A 277 28.12 3.87 -10.95
CA GLN A 277 29.55 3.73 -10.66
C GLN A 277 30.18 2.57 -11.44
N VAL A 278 29.58 1.38 -11.40
CA VAL A 278 30.06 0.20 -12.16
C VAL A 278 30.13 0.52 -13.64
N LEU A 279 29.08 1.10 -14.20
CA LEU A 279 28.99 1.38 -15.63
C LEU A 279 29.95 2.50 -16.08
N GLU A 280 30.15 3.55 -15.26
CA GLU A 280 30.96 4.70 -15.64
C GLU A 280 32.45 4.58 -15.31
N ILE A 281 32.79 3.77 -14.30
CA ILE A 281 34.14 3.72 -13.73
C ILE A 281 34.71 2.29 -13.80
N GLY A 282 33.87 1.25 -13.88
CA GLY A 282 34.28 -0.15 -13.85
C GLY A 282 34.42 -0.72 -12.44
N GLU A 283 34.25 0.09 -11.39
CA GLU A 283 34.34 -0.32 -9.99
C GLU A 283 33.26 0.37 -9.13
N VAL A 284 32.74 -0.32 -8.12
CA VAL A 284 31.97 0.32 -7.05
C VAL A 284 32.95 0.99 -6.11
N VAL A 285 33.02 2.33 -6.12
CA VAL A 285 33.85 3.09 -5.18
C VAL A 285 33.30 2.89 -3.76
N ARG A 286 33.88 1.93 -3.02
CA ARG A 286 33.63 1.73 -1.59
C ARG A 286 34.61 2.60 -0.81
N SER A 287 34.12 3.39 0.13
CA SER A 287 35.00 4.15 1.03
C SER A 287 35.73 3.18 1.96
N GLU A 288 37.07 3.24 2.04
CA GLU A 288 37.88 2.36 2.89
C GLU A 288 37.50 2.43 4.39
N GLY A 289 36.88 3.54 4.82
CA GLY A 289 36.38 3.70 6.19
C GLY A 289 35.12 2.89 6.52
N SER A 290 34.47 2.24 5.55
CA SER A 290 33.30 1.37 5.76
C SER A 290 33.14 0.36 4.62
N PRO A 291 33.87 -0.78 4.66
CA PRO A 291 33.84 -1.80 3.61
C PRO A 291 32.44 -2.42 3.33
N SER A 292 31.55 -2.34 4.32
CA SER A 292 30.17 -2.83 4.30
C SER A 292 29.10 -1.76 4.04
N GLY A 293 29.47 -0.50 3.76
CA GLY A 293 28.54 0.63 3.79
C GLY A 293 28.10 1.00 5.22
N GLN A 294 27.41 2.13 5.38
CA GLN A 294 26.93 2.59 6.69
C GLN A 294 25.80 1.68 7.18
N SER A 295 26.12 0.57 7.85
CA SER A 295 25.10 -0.18 8.55
C SER A 295 24.68 0.59 9.80
N THR A 296 23.38 0.82 9.97
CA THR A 296 22.79 1.49 11.14
C THR A 296 23.20 0.82 12.47
N ARG A 297 23.46 -0.49 12.44
CA ARG A 297 24.01 -1.23 13.59
C ARG A 297 25.42 -0.80 13.98
N GLN A 298 26.30 -0.50 13.02
CA GLN A 298 27.65 -0.02 13.31
C GLN A 298 27.64 1.42 13.83
N GLN A 299 26.75 2.29 13.34
CA GLN A 299 26.61 3.66 13.86
C GLN A 299 26.17 3.68 15.33
N LEU A 300 25.24 2.80 15.71
CA LEU A 300 24.81 2.65 17.10
C LEU A 300 25.90 2.07 18.02
N ALA A 301 26.87 1.35 17.45
CA ALA A 301 28.01 0.76 18.18
C ALA A 301 29.24 1.68 18.24
N GLN A 302 29.27 2.78 17.47
CA GLN A 302 30.36 3.75 17.53
C GLN A 302 30.30 4.51 18.85
N ARG A 303 31.31 4.30 19.69
CA ARG A 303 31.50 5.11 20.89
C ARG A 303 31.94 6.53 20.48
N PRO A 304 31.46 7.58 21.16
CA PRO A 304 31.93 8.94 20.92
C PRO A 304 33.46 8.99 21.04
N ALA A 305 34.12 9.70 20.13
CA ALA A 305 35.55 9.92 20.22
C ALA A 305 35.87 10.67 21.52
N GLN A 306 36.74 10.08 22.35
CA GLN A 306 37.28 10.79 23.50
C GLN A 306 38.48 11.62 23.05
N PRO A 307 38.56 12.90 23.45
CA PRO A 307 39.71 13.72 23.14
C PRO A 307 40.96 13.12 23.79
N VAL A 308 42.07 13.16 23.07
CA VAL A 308 43.37 12.77 23.60
C VAL A 308 43.76 13.81 24.65
N ALA A 309 44.04 13.36 25.88
CA ALA A 309 44.49 14.20 26.98
C ALA A 309 45.91 14.73 26.76
#